data_AF-A0A232LN45-F1
#
_entry.id   AF-A0A232LN45-F1
#
_cell.length_a   1.000
_cell.length_b   1.000
_cell.length_c   1.000
_cell.angle_alpha   90.00
_cell.angle_beta   90.00
_cell.angle_gamma   90.00
#
_symmetry.space_group_name_H-M   'P 1'
#
loop_
_entity.id
_entity.type
_entity.pdbx_description
1 polymer ?
#
loop_
_entity_poly.entity_id
_entity_poly.type
_entity_poly.pdbx_seq_one_letter_code
_entity_poly.pdbx_strand_id
1 'polypeptide(L)'
;MGKTQLAIRFARDHKDDFTAIFWLNGKDRGTLLQSLSSVLSRLPGQYQNFEAISEEERHREIHAGDNIDQYYSATDSTIDGCTRGAYDIYEFFPTADHGSILITSRLQRLTELGMSFPIQRLEPGDAIQLLLQSSGLSAQNTTGNVQNNPGT
;
A
#
# COMPACT_ATOMS: atom_id res chain seq x y z
N MET A 1 -7.04 -4.92 9.29
CA MET A 1 -5.58 -4.70 9.21
C MET A 1 -5.31 -3.45 8.39
N GLY A 2 -4.68 -2.44 8.98
CA GLY A 2 -4.48 -1.13 8.36
C GLY A 2 -3.36 -1.06 7.33
N LYS A 3 -3.33 -1.97 6.34
CA LYS A 3 -2.29 -1.99 5.29
C LYS A 3 -2.26 -0.68 4.50
N THR A 4 -3.43 -0.23 4.08
CA THR A 4 -3.62 1.05 3.39
C THR A 4 -3.13 2.21 4.25
N GLN A 5 -3.43 2.23 5.55
CA GLN A 5 -2.95 3.28 6.45
C GLN A 5 -1.41 3.26 6.57
N LEU A 6 -0.80 2.08 6.64
CA LEU A 6 0.65 1.94 6.68
C LEU A 6 1.31 2.42 5.38
N ALA A 7 0.74 2.05 4.23
CA ALA A 7 1.22 2.50 2.92
C ALA A 7 1.09 4.03 2.74
N ILE A 8 -0.02 4.62 3.20
CA ILE A 8 -0.18 6.09 3.22
C ILE A 8 0.87 6.73 4.12
N ARG A 9 1.14 6.16 5.30
CA ARG A 9 2.15 6.69 6.22
C ARG A 9 3.54 6.62 5.59
N PHE A 10 3.90 5.48 5.00
CA PHE A 10 5.16 5.31 4.28
C PHE A 10 5.33 6.35 3.18
N ALA A 11 4.31 6.53 2.33
CA ALA A 11 4.35 7.53 1.26
C ALA A 11 4.53 8.97 1.78
N ARG A 12 3.97 9.30 2.95
CA ARG A 12 4.15 10.62 3.57
C ARG A 12 5.54 10.80 4.16
N ASP A 13 6.06 9.77 4.82
CA ASP A 13 7.37 9.82 5.48
C ASP A 13 8.52 9.84 4.46
N HIS A 14 8.32 9.24 3.28
CA HIS A 14 9.32 9.15 2.21
C HIS A 14 9.00 10.02 0.99
N LYS A 15 8.12 11.01 1.11
CA LYS A 15 7.70 11.86 -0.01
C LYS A 15 8.85 12.56 -0.74
N ASP A 16 9.95 12.85 -0.03
CA ASP A 16 11.10 13.58 -0.53
C ASP A 16 12.16 12.63 -1.14
N ASP A 17 12.01 11.31 -0.95
CA ASP A 17 12.92 10.29 -1.50
C ASP A 17 12.58 9.92 -2.96
N PHE A 18 11.38 10.29 -3.41
CA PHE A 18 10.82 9.94 -4.72
C PHE A 18 10.43 11.20 -5.48
N THR A 19 10.64 11.16 -6.80
CA THR A 19 10.24 12.25 -7.69
C THR A 19 8.72 12.35 -7.80
N ALA A 20 8.05 11.20 -7.81
CA ALA A 20 6.61 11.12 -7.83
C ALA A 20 6.12 9.88 -7.09
N ILE A 21 4.97 10.02 -6.44
CA ILE A 21 4.26 8.91 -5.80
C ILE A 21 2.84 8.88 -6.36
N PHE A 22 2.50 7.77 -7.00
CA PHE A 22 1.18 7.54 -7.58
C PHE A 22 0.39 6.54 -6.74
N TRP A 23 -0.89 6.82 -6.55
CA TRP A 23 -1.82 5.93 -5.87
C TRP A 23 -2.82 5.35 -6.86
N LEU A 24 -2.76 4.05 -7.06
CA LEU A 24 -3.56 3.32 -8.05
C LEU A 24 -4.57 2.40 -7.36
N ASN A 25 -5.72 2.19 -7.99
CA ASN A 25 -6.77 1.32 -7.48
C ASN A 25 -6.70 -0.06 -8.14
N GLY A 26 -6.24 -1.07 -7.41
CA GLY A 26 -6.04 -2.43 -7.92
C GLY A 26 -7.24 -3.37 -7.82
N LYS A 27 -8.44 -2.88 -7.49
CA LYS A 27 -9.60 -3.74 -7.19
C LYS A 27 -9.94 -4.72 -8.32
N ASP A 28 -9.92 -4.24 -9.55
CA ASP A 28 -10.14 -5.00 -10.79
C ASP A 28 -9.41 -4.31 -11.96
N ARG A 29 -9.28 -4.98 -13.10
CA ARG A 29 -8.54 -4.47 -14.27
C ARG A 29 -9.07 -3.12 -14.75
N GLY A 30 -10.39 -2.90 -14.74
CA GLY A 30 -11.01 -1.68 -15.22
C GLY A 30 -10.72 -0.49 -14.32
N THR A 31 -10.85 -0.67 -13.02
CA THR A 31 -10.52 0.35 -12.01
C THR A 31 -9.04 0.70 -12.00
N LEU A 32 -8.15 -0.29 -12.21
CA LEU A 32 -6.71 -0.05 -12.35
C LEU A 32 -6.42 0.82 -13.56
N LEU A 33 -6.92 0.44 -14.74
CA LEU A 33 -6.75 1.22 -15.98
C LEU A 33 -7.28 2.64 -15.86
N GLN A 34 -8.44 2.82 -15.24
CA GLN A 34 -9.03 4.13 -15.03
C GLN A 34 -8.15 4.98 -14.10
N SER A 35 -7.67 4.40 -12.99
CA SER A 35 -6.80 5.10 -12.05
C SER A 35 -5.46 5.48 -12.70
N LEU A 36 -4.88 4.58 -13.49
CA LEU A 36 -3.65 4.82 -14.25
C LEU A 36 -3.84 5.95 -15.26
N SER A 37 -4.89 5.90 -16.07
CA SER A 37 -5.22 6.95 -17.04
C SER A 37 -5.39 8.32 -16.36
N SER A 38 -6.01 8.35 -15.18
CA SER A 38 -6.17 9.58 -14.41
C SER A 38 -4.84 10.17 -13.93
N VAL A 39 -3.87 9.32 -13.58
CA VAL A 39 -2.52 9.74 -13.18
C VAL A 39 -1.75 10.25 -14.40
N LEU A 40 -1.73 9.48 -15.48
CA LEU A 40 -1.00 9.80 -16.71
C LEU A 40 -1.42 11.15 -17.29
N SER A 41 -2.71 11.48 -17.26
CA SER A 41 -3.22 12.77 -17.74
C SER A 41 -2.71 14.00 -16.96
N ARG A 42 -2.15 13.81 -15.76
CA ARG A 42 -1.61 14.88 -14.92
C ARG A 42 -0.11 15.06 -15.09
N LEU A 43 0.54 14.14 -15.79
CA LEU A 43 1.97 14.23 -16.05
C LEU A 43 2.20 15.17 -17.23
N PRO A 44 3.12 16.15 -17.09
CA PRO A 44 3.49 17.01 -18.22
C PRO A 44 4.00 16.12 -19.35
N GLY A 45 3.48 16.33 -20.56
CA GLY A 45 3.62 15.41 -21.68
C GLY A 45 5.07 15.05 -22.02
N GLN A 46 5.53 13.90 -21.53
CA GLN A 46 6.83 13.28 -21.86
C GLN A 46 6.69 11.81 -22.27
N TYR A 47 5.50 11.36 -22.68
CA TYR A 47 5.32 10.04 -23.28
C TYR A 47 5.54 10.05 -24.81
N GLN A 48 6.41 10.94 -25.30
CA GLN A 48 7.03 10.81 -26.62
C GLN A 48 8.55 10.82 -26.42
N ASN A 49 9.17 9.71 -26.82
CA ASN A 49 10.60 9.37 -26.77
C ASN A 49 11.14 8.77 -25.46
N PHE A 50 11.22 7.43 -25.48
CA PHE A 50 12.07 6.59 -24.62
C PHE A 50 13.57 6.72 -24.96
N GLU A 51 13.95 7.64 -25.85
CA GLU A 51 15.32 7.79 -26.31
C GLU A 51 15.90 9.11 -25.80
N ALA A 52 16.91 8.97 -24.93
CA ALA A 52 17.83 10.00 -24.45
C ALA A 52 17.25 11.08 -23.53
N ILE A 53 17.01 10.71 -22.26
CA ILE A 53 17.08 11.68 -21.15
C ILE A 53 18.38 11.37 -20.40
N SER A 54 19.22 12.39 -20.22
CA SER A 54 20.56 12.29 -19.61
C SER A 54 20.51 11.63 -18.22
N GLU A 55 21.54 10.85 -17.89
CA GLU A 55 21.68 10.03 -16.67
C GLU A 55 21.39 10.76 -15.35
N GLU A 56 21.50 12.08 -15.33
CA GLU A 56 21.40 12.94 -14.15
C GLU A 56 19.94 13.24 -13.72
N GLU A 57 18.94 13.00 -14.58
CA GLU A 57 17.52 13.32 -14.31
C GLU A 57 16.67 12.04 -14.17
N ARG A 58 17.23 11.08 -13.44
CA ARG A 58 16.68 9.73 -13.26
C ARG A 58 15.57 9.73 -12.21
N HIS A 59 14.35 10.02 -12.65
CA HIS A 59 13.17 10.15 -11.79
C HIS A 59 12.83 8.85 -11.05
N ARG A 60 12.99 8.83 -9.72
CA ARG A 60 12.55 7.69 -8.89
C ARG A 60 11.04 7.77 -8.70
N GLU A 61 10.27 7.04 -9.49
CA GLU A 61 8.81 7.00 -9.37
C GLU A 61 8.35 5.81 -8.52
N ILE A 62 7.47 6.04 -7.54
CA ILE A 62 6.70 4.97 -6.90
C ILE A 62 5.34 4.84 -7.57
N HIS A 63 5.05 3.62 -8.01
CA HIS A 63 3.69 3.21 -8.35
C HIS A 63 3.13 2.40 -7.16
N ALA A 64 2.34 3.03 -6.29
CA ALA A 64 1.69 2.34 -5.18
C ALA A 64 0.31 1.81 -5.64
N GLY A 65 0.18 0.48 -5.75
CA GLY A 65 -1.08 -0.20 -6.02
C GLY A 65 -1.82 -0.51 -4.72
N ASP A 66 -2.92 0.19 -4.45
CA ASP A 66 -3.74 -0.05 -3.27
C ASP A 66 -4.91 -0.98 -3.59
N ASN A 67 -5.18 -1.90 -2.67
CA ASN A 67 -6.32 -2.82 -2.66
C ASN A 67 -6.41 -3.74 -3.87
N ILE A 68 -5.32 -4.45 -4.19
CA ILE A 68 -5.44 -5.58 -5.12
C ILE A 68 -6.26 -6.68 -4.46
N ASP A 69 -7.52 -6.76 -4.84
CA ASP A 69 -8.47 -7.76 -4.36
C ASP A 69 -8.65 -8.92 -5.36
N GLN A 70 -8.08 -8.80 -6.57
CA GLN A 70 -8.18 -9.78 -7.65
C GLN A 70 -6.82 -9.96 -8.34
N TYR A 71 -6.28 -11.18 -8.37
CA TYR A 71 -4.99 -11.50 -8.99
C TYR A 71 -5.02 -12.92 -9.56
N TYR A 72 -4.49 -13.08 -10.76
CA TYR A 72 -4.29 -14.37 -11.43
C TYR A 72 -2.80 -14.76 -11.39
N SER A 73 -2.47 -15.95 -10.89
CA SER A 73 -1.10 -16.49 -10.97
C SER A 73 -1.04 -17.54 -12.08
N ALA A 74 0.02 -17.49 -12.90
CA ALA A 74 0.25 -18.41 -14.01
C ALA A 74 0.40 -19.89 -13.57
N THR A 75 0.50 -20.17 -12.27
CA THR A 75 0.58 -21.52 -11.69
C THR A 75 -0.79 -22.14 -11.38
N ASP A 76 -1.88 -21.36 -11.46
CA ASP A 76 -3.24 -21.85 -11.18
C ASP A 76 -3.83 -22.43 -12.47
N SER A 77 -3.54 -23.70 -12.73
CA SER A 77 -4.26 -24.47 -13.75
C SER A 77 -5.73 -24.51 -13.37
N THR A 78 -6.52 -23.66 -14.03
CA THR A 78 -7.99 -23.53 -14.00
C THR A 78 -8.72 -24.72 -13.37
N ILE A 79 -8.94 -24.67 -12.06
CA ILE A 79 -9.94 -25.51 -11.39
C ILE A 79 -11.19 -24.64 -11.26
N ASP A 80 -12.21 -25.00 -12.03
CA ASP A 80 -13.51 -24.31 -12.17
C ASP A 80 -13.46 -22.90 -12.76
N GLY A 81 -14.01 -22.76 -13.98
CA GLY A 81 -14.20 -21.53 -14.75
C GLY A 81 -15.00 -20.40 -14.07
N CYS A 82 -14.54 -19.95 -12.91
CA CYS A 82 -15.04 -18.86 -12.10
C CYS A 82 -13.95 -17.80 -11.84
N THR A 83 -13.06 -17.53 -12.80
CA THR A 83 -12.14 -16.37 -12.75
C THR A 83 -12.77 -15.14 -13.42
N ARG A 84 -14.03 -14.85 -13.11
CA ARG A 84 -14.74 -13.69 -13.66
C ARG A 84 -14.27 -12.42 -12.90
N GLY A 85 -13.00 -12.03 -13.11
CA GLY A 85 -12.42 -10.80 -12.55
C GLY A 85 -10.91 -10.82 -12.25
N ALA A 86 -10.30 -11.99 -12.05
CA ALA A 86 -8.85 -12.07 -11.81
C ALA A 86 -8.07 -11.61 -13.05
N TYR A 87 -7.06 -10.76 -12.85
CA TYR A 87 -6.20 -10.25 -13.91
C TYR A 87 -4.74 -10.36 -13.49
N ASP A 88 -3.84 -10.39 -14.46
CA ASP A 88 -2.40 -10.34 -14.22
C ASP A 88 -1.97 -8.88 -14.02
N ILE A 89 -1.43 -8.56 -12.84
CA ILE A 89 -0.93 -7.21 -12.57
C ILE A 89 0.44 -6.96 -13.21
N TYR A 90 1.21 -8.00 -13.55
CA TYR A 90 2.51 -7.82 -14.20
C TYR A 90 2.40 -7.09 -15.53
N GLU A 91 1.27 -7.20 -16.23
CA GLU A 91 0.97 -6.43 -17.45
C GLU A 91 1.03 -4.90 -17.26
N PHE A 92 0.87 -4.43 -16.02
CA PHE A 92 0.83 -3.01 -15.66
C PHE A 92 2.12 -2.51 -15.01
N PHE A 93 3.12 -3.38 -14.84
CA PHE A 93 4.40 -2.95 -14.30
C PHE A 93 5.17 -2.12 -15.33
N PRO A 94 5.79 -1.01 -14.92
CA PRO A 94 6.61 -0.21 -15.82
C PRO A 94 7.80 -1.05 -16.31
N THR A 95 8.20 -0.82 -17.56
CA THR A 95 9.41 -1.42 -18.15
C THR A 95 10.70 -0.74 -17.68
N ALA A 96 10.60 0.37 -16.95
CA ALA A 96 11.73 1.09 -16.39
C ALA A 96 12.50 0.22 -15.39
N ASP A 97 13.82 0.35 -15.39
CA ASP A 97 14.72 -0.38 -14.48
C ASP A 97 14.81 0.25 -13.08
N HIS A 98 14.01 1.29 -12.82
CA HIS A 98 14.02 2.08 -11.60
C HIS A 98 12.61 2.41 -11.13
N GLY A 99 12.49 2.76 -9.85
CA GLY A 99 11.22 2.97 -9.16
C GLY A 99 10.95 1.91 -8.12
N SER A 100 9.85 2.04 -7.38
CA SER A 100 9.43 1.03 -6.42
C SER A 100 7.92 0.83 -6.48
N ILE A 101 7.48 -0.41 -6.35
CA ILE A 101 6.05 -0.75 -6.38
C ILE A 101 5.68 -1.26 -4.99
N LEU A 102 4.76 -0.54 -4.34
CA LEU A 102 4.19 -0.98 -3.07
C LEU A 102 2.78 -1.49 -3.33
N ILE A 103 2.51 -2.72 -2.91
CA ILE A 103 1.22 -3.35 -3.10
C ILE A 103 0.56 -3.63 -1.75
N THR A 104 -0.69 -3.18 -1.58
CA THR A 104 -1.53 -3.62 -0.47
C THR A 104 -2.56 -4.64 -0.97
N SER A 105 -2.59 -5.83 -0.35
CA SER A 105 -3.54 -6.88 -0.72
C SER A 105 -4.00 -7.69 0.49
N ARG A 106 -5.23 -8.19 0.41
CA ARG A 106 -5.76 -9.20 1.35
C ARG A 106 -5.45 -10.63 0.88
N LEU A 107 -4.99 -10.80 -0.36
CA LEU A 107 -4.70 -12.10 -0.96
C LEU A 107 -3.30 -12.58 -0.55
N GLN A 108 -3.22 -13.72 0.14
CA GLN A 108 -1.93 -14.29 0.55
C GLN A 108 -1.11 -14.83 -0.63
N ARG A 109 -1.75 -15.22 -1.73
CA ARG A 109 -1.07 -15.72 -2.94
C ARG A 109 -0.26 -14.64 -3.67
N LEU A 110 -0.56 -13.38 -3.41
CA LEU A 110 0.12 -12.24 -4.03
C LEU A 110 1.56 -12.06 -3.55
N THR A 111 1.97 -12.84 -2.54
CA THR A 111 3.36 -12.92 -2.05
C THR A 111 4.34 -13.43 -3.13
N GLU A 112 3.84 -14.08 -4.18
CA GLU A 112 4.64 -14.50 -5.34
C GLU A 112 5.19 -13.32 -6.16
N LEU A 113 4.61 -12.12 -6.02
CA LEU A 113 5.05 -10.93 -6.77
C LEU A 113 6.38 -10.34 -6.27
N GLY A 114 6.84 -10.72 -5.08
CA GLY A 114 8.09 -10.21 -4.53
C GLY A 114 8.14 -10.20 -3.00
N MET A 115 8.81 -9.20 -2.44
CA MET A 115 9.01 -9.06 -1.00
C MET A 115 7.67 -8.80 -0.29
N SER A 116 7.28 -9.69 0.62
CA SER A 116 6.02 -9.57 1.35
C SER A 116 6.21 -9.20 2.82
N PHE A 117 5.34 -8.32 3.32
CA PHE A 117 5.33 -7.85 4.70
C PHE A 117 3.95 -8.11 5.33
N PRO A 118 3.74 -9.29 5.95
CA PRO A 118 2.46 -9.61 6.58
C PRO A 118 2.22 -8.71 7.80
N ILE A 119 1.10 -7.99 7.81
CA ILE A 119 0.72 -7.15 8.95
C ILE A 119 0.10 -7.99 10.05
N GLN A 120 0.74 -7.97 11.21
CA GLN A 120 0.29 -8.67 12.41
C GLN A 120 -0.88 -7.94 13.09
N ARG A 121 -1.60 -8.67 13.96
CA ARG A 121 -2.60 -8.05 14.82
C ARG A 121 -1.90 -7.12 15.81
N LEU A 122 -2.58 -6.04 16.16
CA LEU A 122 -2.11 -5.16 17.21
C LEU A 122 -2.20 -5.89 18.56
N GLU A 123 -1.17 -5.76 19.39
CA GLU A 123 -1.18 -6.35 20.73
C GLU A 123 -2.34 -5.76 21.56
N PRO A 124 -2.93 -6.52 22.50
CA PRO A 124 -4.11 -6.07 23.23
C PRO A 124 -3.92 -4.73 23.95
N GLY A 125 -2.73 -4.48 24.53
CA GLY A 125 -2.41 -3.22 25.20
C GLY A 125 -2.46 -2.02 24.24
N ASP A 126 -1.78 -2.13 23.10
CA ASP A 126 -1.76 -1.11 22.05
C ASP A 126 -3.15 -0.92 21.44
N ALA A 127 -3.93 -2.01 21.30
CA ALA A 127 -5.31 -1.94 20.80
C ALA A 127 -6.24 -1.19 21.75
N ILE A 128 -6.12 -1.42 23.06
CA ILE A 128 -6.86 -0.66 24.08
C ILE A 128 -6.43 0.81 24.04
N GLN A 129 -5.13 1.09 23.95
CA GLN A 129 -4.63 2.46 23.86
C GLN A 129 -5.16 3.19 22.61
N LEU A 130 -5.15 2.52 21.46
CA LEU A 130 -5.70 3.05 20.22
C LEU A 130 -7.21 3.33 20.35
N LEU A 131 -7.96 2.41 20.96
CA LEU A 131 -9.40 2.60 21.21
C LEU A 131 -9.64 3.81 22.10
N LEU A 132 -8.91 3.91 23.21
CA LEU A 132 -9.00 5.02 24.16
C LEU A 132 -8.72 6.36 23.46
N GLN A 133 -7.61 6.46 22.73
CA GLN A 133 -7.26 7.64 21.93
C GLN A 133 -8.36 8.01 20.93
N SER A 134 -8.93 7.02 20.22
CA SER A 134 -10.00 7.25 19.23
C SER A 134 -11.33 7.70 19.85
N SER A 135 -11.58 7.33 21.11
CA SER A 135 -12.77 7.73 21.87
C SER A 135 -12.64 9.11 22.55
N GLY A 136 -11.48 9.78 22.40
CA GLY A 136 -11.17 11.04 23.07
C GLY A 136 -10.81 10.89 24.55
N LEU A 137 -10.74 9.66 25.05
CA LEU A 137 -10.35 9.32 26.42
C LEU A 137 -8.85 9.06 26.41
N SER A 138 -8.04 10.10 26.62
CA SER A 138 -6.60 9.89 26.81
C SER A 138 -6.35 9.14 28.12
N ALA A 139 -5.57 8.07 28.10
CA ALA A 139 -5.24 7.19 29.24
C ALA A 139 -4.45 7.89 30.38
N GLN A 140 -4.37 9.22 30.38
CA GLN A 140 -3.61 10.05 31.32
C GLN A 140 -4.30 10.20 32.70
N ASN A 141 -5.50 9.62 32.93
CA ASN A 141 -6.31 9.93 34.12
C ASN A 141 -6.48 8.80 35.16
N THR A 142 -5.76 7.66 35.08
CA THR A 142 -6.02 6.53 36.00
C THR A 142 -4.85 6.11 36.90
N THR A 143 -3.68 6.75 36.82
CA THR A 143 -2.51 6.42 37.67
C THR A 143 -2.20 7.51 38.69
N GLY A 144 -3.20 7.90 39.48
CA GLY A 144 -3.04 8.96 40.49
C GLY A 144 -3.96 8.85 41.70
N ASN A 145 -4.23 7.64 42.23
CA ASN A 145 -4.53 7.47 43.67
C ASN A 145 -4.66 5.98 44.04
N VAL A 146 -3.54 5.33 44.28
CA VAL A 146 -3.50 4.23 45.25
C VAL A 146 -2.35 4.54 46.19
N GLN A 147 -2.53 5.59 47.01
CA GLN A 147 -1.81 5.66 48.28
C GLN A 147 -2.39 4.55 49.16
N ASN A 148 -1.68 3.42 49.16
CA ASN A 148 -1.80 2.39 50.16
C ASN A 148 -1.67 3.06 51.54
N ASN A 149 -2.73 2.99 52.32
CA ASN A 149 -2.74 3.34 53.73
C ASN A 149 -2.62 2.04 54.53
N PRO A 150 -1.45 1.66 55.08
CA PRO A 150 -1.37 0.63 56.09
C PRO A 150 -1.58 1.32 57.45
N GLY A 151 -2.70 1.04 58.10
CA GLY A 151 -3.01 1.61 59.41
C GLY A 151 -2.02 1.18 60.49
N THR A 152 -1.65 2.12 61.36
CA THR A 152 -1.53 1.97 62.83
C THR A 152 -1.44 3.35 63.47
#